data_AF-A0A847S2P7-F1
#
_entry.id   AF-A0A847S2P7-F1
#
_cell.length_a   1.000
_cell.length_b   1.000
_cell.length_c   1.000
_cell.angle_alpha   90.00
_cell.angle_beta   90.00
_cell.angle_gamma   90.00
#
_symmetry.space_group_name_H-M   'P 1'
#
loop_
_entity.id
_entity.type
_entity.pdbx_description
1 polymer ?
#
loop_
_entity_poly.entity_id
_entity_poly.type
_entity_poly.pdbx_seq_one_letter_code
_entity_poly.pdbx_strand_id
1 'polypeptide(L)'
;MSPEKYPLSALAQELSALRNKDSYHPDMDAAAVFSRYSPGSLQQLMQGMSDITASFYGLLLQQAVVLNGPDMAEALSSSLIYTLGKNKAARIIDAYPLLERDPRGAIEIIIAAIFTASPEFNFEVNSYSAAEVVFTIRGTDRYHRISQQLQITHLLKWPVILPFLEGIRDVAAPGWKVATLASAVDENSNCDYVFRIYQEVVVPAGDIQTGMRPPFFQLPATALVTRGKYLEVDLGPASNFQGVQFVVMIRQCLSAEGWNACRLYAEGTDQYMLAERFRCMRSGNFLADTSLKVVLHTLEISKRKRKSVIRILDDAGDMVYQVLYDYYMWNETDFKSKFASLKSTGRPAHNELVPLPVISRVSFENAWHYESRLSPVDEIHCLGHFEGYPCVPALFLFRLLHLEAEKWIKDVLGELPETRLVVDGVAVHPARIMPVGVPYDITTTVHQLSDNILQFVYDVTQVDDPGARFGCVVLDIMLQRL
;
A
#
# COMPACT_ATOMS: atom_id res chain seq x y z
N MET A 1 -1.46 -42.54 -46.51
CA MET A 1 -0.66 -43.77 -46.28
C MET A 1 -0.54 -43.96 -44.78
N SER A 2 -0.83 -45.17 -44.27
CA SER A 2 -0.88 -45.45 -42.82
C SER A 2 0.53 -45.40 -42.21
N PRO A 3 0.75 -44.74 -41.06
CA PRO A 3 2.06 -44.57 -40.40
C PRO A 3 2.68 -45.88 -39.83
N GLU A 4 2.23 -47.04 -40.27
CA GLU A 4 2.52 -48.37 -39.69
C GLU A 4 3.93 -48.93 -39.96
N LYS A 5 4.85 -48.19 -40.59
CA LYS A 5 6.16 -48.74 -41.02
C LYS A 5 7.40 -48.21 -40.29
N TYR A 6 7.25 -47.44 -39.22
CA TYR A 6 8.39 -46.94 -38.44
C TYR A 6 8.24 -47.28 -36.95
N PRO A 7 9.32 -47.68 -36.25
CA PRO A 7 9.29 -47.82 -34.81
C PRO A 7 9.18 -46.43 -34.19
N LEU A 8 7.94 -45.98 -33.97
CA LEU A 8 7.64 -44.75 -33.25
C LEU A 8 7.91 -44.94 -31.75
N SER A 9 8.38 -43.89 -31.08
CA SER A 9 8.43 -43.89 -29.61
C SER A 9 7.01 -44.04 -29.04
N ALA A 10 6.87 -44.57 -27.82
CA ALA A 10 5.56 -44.74 -27.17
C ALA A 10 4.77 -43.42 -27.12
N LEU A 11 5.45 -42.30 -26.82
CA LEU A 11 4.84 -40.97 -26.87
C LEU A 11 4.38 -40.58 -28.28
N ALA A 12 5.18 -40.87 -29.31
CA ALA A 12 4.81 -40.54 -30.67
C ALA A 12 3.60 -41.36 -31.15
N GLN A 13 3.43 -42.59 -30.65
CA GLN A 13 2.22 -43.39 -30.87
C GLN A 13 1.00 -42.75 -30.18
N GLU A 14 1.13 -42.30 -28.93
CA GLU A 14 0.06 -41.56 -28.23
C GLU A 14 -0.32 -40.26 -28.95
N LEU A 15 0.66 -39.48 -29.39
CA LEU A 15 0.43 -38.24 -30.14
C LEU A 15 -0.21 -38.50 -31.51
N SER A 16 0.06 -39.65 -32.14
CA SER A 16 -0.54 -40.00 -33.43
C SER A 16 -2.07 -40.10 -33.36
N ALA A 17 -2.63 -40.46 -32.20
CA ALA A 17 -4.07 -40.47 -31.99
C ALA A 17 -4.69 -39.06 -32.06
N LEU A 18 -3.96 -38.03 -31.60
CA LEU A 18 -4.38 -36.63 -31.70
C LEU A 18 -4.19 -36.05 -33.11
N ARG A 19 -3.34 -36.68 -33.92
CA ARG A 19 -2.94 -36.25 -35.27
C ARG A 19 -3.55 -37.10 -36.39
N ASN A 20 -4.49 -37.99 -36.06
CA ASN A 20 -5.08 -38.94 -36.99
C ASN A 20 -5.89 -38.30 -38.15
N LYS A 21 -6.14 -36.99 -38.07
CA LYS A 21 -6.80 -36.18 -39.11
C LYS A 21 -5.83 -35.29 -39.90
N ASP A 22 -4.52 -35.35 -39.60
CA ASP A 22 -3.53 -34.57 -40.34
C ASP A 22 -3.42 -35.11 -41.78
N SER A 23 -3.47 -34.20 -42.76
CA SER A 23 -3.32 -34.53 -44.19
C SER A 23 -2.05 -33.89 -44.74
N TYR A 24 -1.13 -34.72 -45.22
CA TYR A 24 0.12 -34.29 -45.81
C TYR A 24 -0.01 -34.17 -47.34
N HIS A 25 0.70 -33.22 -47.94
CA HIS A 25 0.78 -33.09 -49.40
C HIS A 25 1.43 -34.34 -50.02
N PRO A 26 1.01 -34.81 -51.21
CA PRO A 26 1.58 -36.01 -51.83
C PRO A 26 3.10 -35.99 -52.01
N ASP A 27 3.68 -34.81 -52.25
CA ASP A 27 5.12 -34.62 -52.43
C ASP A 27 5.91 -34.49 -51.11
N MET A 28 5.23 -34.51 -49.96
CA MET A 28 5.85 -34.37 -48.64
C MET A 28 6.13 -35.75 -48.03
N ASP A 29 7.36 -36.00 -47.61
CA ASP A 29 7.71 -37.17 -46.82
C ASP A 29 7.24 -37.00 -45.37
N ALA A 30 5.97 -37.37 -45.13
CA ALA A 30 5.34 -37.29 -43.82
C ALA A 30 6.10 -38.09 -42.74
N ALA A 31 6.70 -39.23 -43.12
CA ALA A 31 7.45 -40.07 -42.18
C ALA A 31 8.75 -39.39 -41.75
N ALA A 32 9.47 -38.77 -42.69
CA ALA A 32 10.67 -37.99 -42.37
C ALA A 32 10.34 -36.77 -41.50
N VAL A 33 9.25 -36.05 -41.78
CA VAL A 33 8.79 -34.92 -40.95
C VAL A 33 8.47 -35.41 -39.54
N PHE A 34 7.70 -36.47 -39.42
CA PHE A 34 7.32 -37.02 -38.12
C PHE A 34 8.54 -37.51 -37.33
N SER A 35 9.46 -38.23 -37.97
CA SER A 35 10.72 -38.69 -37.35
C SER A 35 11.61 -37.54 -36.90
N ARG A 36 11.68 -36.45 -37.66
CA ARG A 36 12.54 -35.29 -37.37
C ARG A 36 12.02 -34.42 -36.23
N TYR A 37 10.70 -34.22 -36.14
CA TYR A 37 10.11 -33.21 -35.24
C TYR A 37 9.29 -33.78 -34.08
N SER A 38 9.08 -35.10 -34.04
CA SER A 38 8.41 -35.72 -32.88
C SER A 38 9.33 -35.66 -31.65
N PRO A 39 8.79 -35.30 -30.48
CA PRO A 39 9.55 -35.34 -29.24
C PRO A 39 9.98 -36.78 -28.93
N GLY A 40 11.24 -36.95 -28.53
CA GLY A 40 11.80 -38.25 -28.17
C GLY A 40 11.31 -38.77 -26.82
N SER A 41 10.81 -37.89 -25.94
CA SER A 41 10.27 -38.24 -24.63
C SER A 41 9.23 -37.23 -24.13
N LEU A 42 8.45 -37.62 -23.11
CA LEU A 42 7.48 -36.72 -22.48
C LEU A 42 8.18 -35.49 -21.89
N GLN A 43 9.37 -35.68 -21.31
CA GLN A 43 10.19 -34.59 -20.80
C GLN A 43 10.54 -33.57 -21.90
N GLN A 44 10.95 -34.03 -23.09
CA GLN A 44 11.25 -33.12 -24.21
C GLN A 44 10.02 -32.35 -24.68
N LEU A 45 8.86 -33.01 -24.75
CA LEU A 45 7.60 -32.35 -25.09
C LEU A 45 7.23 -31.27 -24.05
N MET A 46 7.29 -31.61 -22.77
CA MET A 46 7.01 -30.67 -21.67
C MET A 46 7.98 -29.49 -21.67
N GLN A 47 9.28 -29.74 -21.90
CA GLN A 47 10.29 -28.69 -21.99
C GLN A 47 9.98 -27.74 -23.15
N GLY A 48 9.65 -28.27 -24.34
CA GLY A 48 9.29 -27.44 -25.50
C GLY A 48 8.05 -26.56 -25.25
N MET A 49 7.01 -27.09 -24.61
CA MET A 49 5.84 -26.29 -24.23
C MET A 49 6.18 -25.24 -23.16
N SER A 50 7.02 -25.60 -22.20
CA SER A 50 7.52 -24.71 -21.15
C SER A 50 8.30 -23.54 -21.75
N ASP A 51 9.19 -23.81 -22.70
CA ASP A 51 10.01 -22.80 -23.39
C ASP A 51 9.17 -21.83 -24.21
N ILE A 52 8.15 -22.32 -24.93
CA ILE A 52 7.21 -21.47 -25.67
C ILE A 52 6.44 -20.56 -24.71
N THR A 53 5.96 -21.10 -23.58
CA THR A 53 5.21 -20.33 -22.58
C THR A 53 6.08 -19.25 -21.92
N ALA A 54 7.32 -19.61 -21.56
CA ALA A 54 8.30 -18.67 -21.02
C ALA A 54 8.63 -17.58 -22.04
N SER A 55 8.82 -17.94 -23.32
CA SER A 55 9.07 -17.00 -24.42
C SER A 55 7.93 -16.00 -24.58
N PHE A 56 6.67 -16.48 -24.58
CA PHE A 56 5.51 -15.60 -24.63
C PHE A 56 5.49 -14.61 -23.47
N TYR A 57 5.73 -15.09 -22.24
CA TYR A 57 5.83 -14.25 -21.05
C TYR A 57 6.93 -13.20 -21.19
N GLY A 58 8.16 -13.60 -21.51
CA GLY A 58 9.31 -12.70 -21.60
C GLY A 58 9.15 -11.64 -22.70
N LEU A 59 8.65 -12.04 -23.87
CA LEU A 59 8.38 -11.12 -24.98
C LEU A 59 7.27 -10.12 -24.61
N LEU A 60 6.20 -10.57 -23.95
CA LEU A 60 5.14 -9.67 -23.48
C LEU A 60 5.68 -8.61 -22.51
N LEU A 61 6.54 -9.01 -21.58
CA LEU A 61 7.18 -8.07 -20.66
C LEU A 61 8.08 -7.07 -21.38
N GLN A 62 8.90 -7.55 -22.33
CA GLN A 62 9.75 -6.66 -23.14
C GLN A 62 8.91 -5.64 -23.90
N GLN A 63 7.77 -6.04 -24.48
CA GLN A 63 6.85 -5.11 -25.14
C GLN A 63 6.19 -4.13 -24.17
N ALA A 64 5.84 -4.58 -22.96
CA ALA A 64 5.28 -3.72 -21.93
C ALA A 64 6.26 -2.59 -21.52
N VAL A 65 7.55 -2.89 -21.48
CA VAL A 65 8.63 -1.90 -21.25
C VAL A 65 8.69 -0.89 -22.38
N VAL A 66 8.61 -1.33 -23.63
CA VAL A 66 8.63 -0.43 -24.80
C VAL A 66 7.45 0.55 -24.77
N LEU A 67 6.26 0.08 -24.35
CA LEU A 67 5.05 0.89 -24.36
C LEU A 67 4.94 1.85 -23.17
N ASN A 68 5.32 1.42 -21.97
CA ASN A 68 5.00 2.12 -20.72
C ASN A 68 6.20 2.31 -19.77
N GLY A 69 7.41 2.01 -20.21
CA GLY A 69 8.63 2.18 -19.42
C GLY A 69 8.98 0.99 -18.52
N PRO A 70 10.16 1.02 -17.87
CA PRO A 70 10.77 -0.12 -17.19
C PRO A 70 9.95 -0.67 -16.02
N ASP A 71 9.22 0.18 -15.29
CA ASP A 71 8.40 -0.23 -14.14
C ASP A 71 7.22 -1.14 -14.52
N MET A 72 6.82 -1.14 -15.80
CA MET A 72 5.68 -1.91 -16.27
C MET A 72 5.94 -3.42 -16.27
N ALA A 73 7.19 -3.86 -16.49
CA ALA A 73 7.52 -5.28 -16.53
C ALA A 73 7.20 -5.96 -15.19
N GLU A 74 7.68 -5.39 -14.09
CA GLU A 74 7.44 -5.92 -12.74
C GLU A 74 5.95 -5.88 -12.37
N ALA A 75 5.27 -4.77 -12.65
CA ALA A 75 3.85 -4.61 -12.35
C ALA A 75 2.99 -5.64 -13.10
N LEU A 76 3.25 -5.82 -14.40
CA LEU A 76 2.54 -6.78 -15.24
C LEU A 76 2.85 -8.22 -14.82
N SER A 77 4.14 -8.54 -14.58
CA SER A 77 4.57 -9.86 -14.12
C SER A 77 3.87 -10.24 -12.82
N SER A 78 4.00 -9.40 -11.79
CA SER A 78 3.39 -9.64 -10.48
C SER A 78 1.87 -9.85 -10.56
N SER A 79 1.18 -8.98 -11.30
CA SER A 79 -0.29 -9.05 -11.46
C SER A 79 -0.74 -10.32 -12.20
N LEU A 80 -0.08 -10.65 -13.31
CA LEU A 80 -0.39 -11.84 -14.11
C LEU A 80 -0.15 -13.11 -13.31
N ILE A 81 1.02 -13.25 -12.72
CA ILE A 81 1.44 -14.45 -11.99
C ILE A 81 0.56 -14.66 -10.74
N TYR A 82 0.22 -13.58 -10.03
CA TYR A 82 -0.76 -13.63 -8.94
C TYR A 82 -2.12 -14.14 -9.41
N THR A 83 -2.64 -13.60 -10.50
CA THR A 83 -3.95 -13.99 -11.06
C THR A 83 -3.96 -15.46 -11.48
N LEU A 84 -2.86 -15.96 -12.06
CA LEU A 84 -2.71 -17.38 -12.38
C LEU A 84 -2.77 -18.27 -11.14
N GLY A 85 -2.12 -17.86 -10.05
CA GLY A 85 -2.18 -18.55 -8.76
C GLY A 85 -3.61 -18.63 -8.23
N LYS A 86 -4.31 -17.48 -8.22
CA LYS A 86 -5.72 -17.39 -7.81
C LYS A 86 -6.63 -18.31 -8.61
N ASN A 87 -6.50 -18.28 -9.94
CA ASN A 87 -7.31 -19.11 -10.84
C ASN A 87 -7.00 -20.60 -10.73
N LYS A 88 -5.74 -20.97 -10.42
CA LYS A 88 -5.36 -22.37 -10.16
C LYS A 88 -5.97 -22.87 -8.85
N ALA A 89 -5.89 -22.07 -7.79
CA ALA A 89 -6.48 -22.42 -6.50
C ALA A 89 -7.99 -22.56 -6.58
N ALA A 90 -8.70 -21.61 -7.21
CA ALA A 90 -10.15 -21.67 -7.39
C ALA A 90 -10.59 -22.97 -8.07
N ARG A 91 -9.96 -23.33 -9.20
CA ARG A 91 -10.27 -24.57 -9.93
C ARG A 91 -10.05 -25.84 -9.10
N ILE A 92 -8.97 -25.89 -8.31
CA ILE A 92 -8.68 -27.06 -7.47
C ILE A 92 -9.68 -27.13 -6.31
N ILE A 93 -10.02 -25.99 -5.71
CA ILE A 93 -11.02 -25.91 -4.66
C ILE A 93 -12.40 -26.37 -5.13
N ASP A 94 -12.80 -25.98 -6.34
CA ASP A 94 -14.08 -26.41 -6.92
C ASP A 94 -14.09 -27.93 -7.17
N ALA A 95 -12.95 -28.49 -7.61
CA ALA A 95 -12.79 -29.92 -7.84
C ALA A 95 -12.66 -30.74 -6.54
N TYR A 96 -12.10 -30.14 -5.48
CA TYR A 96 -11.84 -30.79 -4.19
C TYR A 96 -12.34 -29.92 -3.03
N PRO A 97 -13.66 -29.86 -2.78
CA PRO A 97 -14.24 -28.94 -1.81
C PRO A 97 -13.78 -29.16 -0.36
N LEU A 98 -13.35 -30.40 -0.04
CA LEU A 98 -12.90 -30.84 1.28
C LEU A 98 -11.43 -30.49 1.60
N LEU A 99 -10.71 -29.88 0.65
CA LEU A 99 -9.34 -29.42 0.88
C LEU A 99 -9.26 -28.46 2.07
N GLU A 100 -8.25 -28.61 2.93
CA GLU A 100 -8.06 -27.76 4.10
C GLU A 100 -7.98 -26.27 3.71
N ARG A 101 -8.57 -25.41 4.54
CA ARG A 101 -8.58 -23.96 4.34
C ARG A 101 -7.48 -23.24 5.11
N ASP A 102 -6.31 -23.86 5.15
CA ASP A 102 -5.13 -23.44 5.88
C ASP A 102 -3.85 -23.73 5.05
N PRO A 103 -2.63 -23.47 5.56
CA PRO A 103 -1.37 -23.70 4.83
C PRO A 103 -1.23 -25.06 4.18
N ARG A 104 -1.84 -26.09 4.77
CA ARG A 104 -1.79 -27.48 4.27
C ARG A 104 -2.48 -27.59 2.92
N GLY A 105 -3.68 -27.04 2.79
CA GLY A 105 -4.39 -27.01 1.51
C GLY A 105 -3.67 -26.12 0.48
N ALA A 106 -3.07 -25.01 0.92
CA ALA A 106 -2.29 -24.15 0.04
C ALA A 106 -1.08 -24.87 -0.57
N ILE A 107 -0.31 -25.63 0.21
CA ILE A 107 0.84 -26.39 -0.31
C ILE A 107 0.41 -27.52 -1.24
N GLU A 108 -0.72 -28.18 -0.99
CA GLU A 108 -1.25 -29.20 -1.91
C GLU A 108 -1.61 -28.63 -3.29
N ILE A 109 -2.19 -27.42 -3.34
CA ILE A 109 -2.45 -26.72 -4.60
C ILE A 109 -1.15 -26.36 -5.32
N ILE A 110 -0.12 -25.94 -4.58
CA ILE A 110 1.21 -25.64 -5.14
C ILE A 110 1.82 -26.90 -5.75
N ILE A 111 1.77 -28.03 -5.05
CA ILE A 111 2.24 -29.34 -5.54
C ILE A 111 1.47 -29.73 -6.81
N ALA A 112 0.15 -29.60 -6.81
CA ALA A 112 -0.68 -29.87 -7.98
C ALA A 112 -0.33 -28.95 -9.16
N ALA A 113 0.05 -27.69 -8.91
CA ALA A 113 0.53 -26.78 -9.95
C ALA A 113 1.89 -27.21 -10.51
N ILE A 114 2.82 -27.65 -9.66
CA ILE A 114 4.12 -28.18 -10.09
C ILE A 114 3.93 -29.38 -11.01
N PHE A 115 3.12 -30.37 -10.59
CA PHE A 115 2.86 -31.57 -11.40
C PHE A 115 2.21 -31.30 -12.75
N THR A 116 1.40 -30.24 -12.87
CA THR A 116 0.61 -30.00 -14.08
C THR A 116 1.14 -28.92 -14.99
N ALA A 117 1.98 -28.00 -14.50
CA ALA A 117 2.40 -26.82 -15.25
C ALA A 117 3.89 -26.48 -15.11
N SER A 118 4.59 -27.02 -14.10
CA SER A 118 5.99 -26.69 -13.83
C SER A 118 6.81 -27.94 -13.48
N PRO A 119 6.86 -28.95 -14.36
CA PRO A 119 7.54 -30.21 -14.07
C PRO A 119 9.07 -30.07 -13.93
N GLU A 120 9.63 -28.91 -14.29
CA GLU A 120 11.05 -28.57 -14.07
C GLU A 120 11.37 -28.30 -12.59
N PHE A 121 10.35 -28.11 -11.75
CA PHE A 121 10.49 -27.91 -10.32
C PHE A 121 10.31 -29.22 -9.54
N ASN A 122 11.19 -29.40 -8.57
CA ASN A 122 11.05 -30.31 -7.45
C ASN A 122 10.68 -29.50 -6.20
N PHE A 123 10.05 -30.15 -5.24
CA PHE A 123 9.72 -29.53 -3.97
C PHE A 123 10.09 -30.42 -2.79
N GLU A 124 10.31 -29.80 -1.64
CA GLU A 124 10.53 -30.45 -0.35
C GLU A 124 9.67 -29.73 0.70
N VAL A 125 8.86 -30.45 1.47
CA VAL A 125 8.06 -29.86 2.55
C VAL A 125 8.79 -30.05 3.87
N ASN A 126 9.41 -28.99 4.38
CA ASN A 126 10.24 -29.00 5.57
C ASN A 126 9.42 -28.97 6.88
N SER A 127 8.25 -28.32 6.86
CA SER A 127 7.30 -28.26 7.97
C SER A 127 5.88 -28.31 7.42
N TYR A 128 4.98 -29.06 8.06
CA TYR A 128 3.59 -29.23 7.63
C TYR A 128 2.63 -29.25 8.82
N SER A 129 1.92 -28.15 9.06
CA SER A 129 0.92 -28.01 10.11
C SER A 129 -0.17 -27.01 9.71
N ALA A 130 -1.27 -26.98 10.45
CA ALA A 130 -2.35 -26.00 10.24
C ALA A 130 -1.92 -24.55 10.54
N ALA A 131 -0.91 -24.36 11.39
CA ALA A 131 -0.40 -23.03 11.74
C ALA A 131 0.65 -22.53 10.75
N GLU A 132 1.41 -23.45 10.16
CA GLU A 132 2.55 -23.14 9.33
C GLU A 132 2.91 -24.29 8.39
N VAL A 133 3.30 -23.93 7.16
CA VAL A 133 4.03 -24.80 6.24
C VAL A 133 5.32 -24.10 5.82
N VAL A 134 6.45 -24.80 5.87
CA VAL A 134 7.73 -24.36 5.29
C VAL A 134 8.09 -25.35 4.20
N PHE A 135 8.46 -24.84 3.02
CA PHE A 135 8.76 -25.69 1.88
C PHE A 135 9.81 -25.05 0.99
N THR A 136 10.52 -25.90 0.25
CA THR A 136 11.58 -25.53 -0.67
C THR A 136 11.17 -25.92 -2.09
N ILE A 137 11.45 -25.07 -3.08
CA ILE A 137 11.31 -25.33 -4.51
C ILE A 137 12.69 -25.26 -5.15
N ARG A 138 13.08 -26.33 -5.87
CA ARG A 138 14.37 -26.43 -6.59
C ARG A 138 14.15 -26.84 -8.03
N GLY A 139 15.00 -26.39 -8.94
CA GLY A 139 14.93 -26.80 -10.35
C GLY A 139 15.34 -25.68 -11.29
N THR A 140 14.90 -25.75 -12.54
CA THR A 140 15.19 -24.68 -13.51
C THR A 140 14.05 -23.68 -13.55
N ASP A 141 14.33 -22.42 -13.22
CA ASP A 141 13.38 -21.32 -13.32
C ASP A 141 13.31 -20.81 -14.76
N ARG A 142 12.32 -21.30 -15.51
CA ARG A 142 12.10 -20.90 -16.90
C ARG A 142 11.87 -19.40 -17.08
N TYR A 143 11.32 -18.70 -16.09
CA TYR A 143 11.11 -17.25 -16.17
C TYR A 143 12.44 -16.51 -16.05
N HIS A 144 13.35 -17.00 -15.22
CA HIS A 144 14.71 -16.48 -15.14
C HIS A 144 15.49 -16.73 -16.43
N ARG A 145 15.38 -17.95 -16.97
CA ARG A 145 16.04 -18.34 -18.22
C ARG A 145 15.65 -17.42 -19.38
N ILE A 146 14.35 -17.21 -19.59
CA ILE A 146 13.89 -16.31 -20.66
C ILE A 146 14.24 -14.84 -20.37
N SER A 147 14.16 -14.39 -19.11
CA SER A 147 14.52 -13.01 -18.78
C SER A 147 16.00 -12.73 -19.01
N GLN A 148 16.89 -13.70 -18.76
CA GLN A 148 18.31 -13.60 -19.07
C GLN A 148 18.53 -13.52 -20.59
N GLN A 149 17.89 -14.40 -21.37
CA GLN A 149 17.99 -14.39 -22.83
C GLN A 149 17.55 -13.05 -23.44
N LEU A 150 16.51 -12.44 -22.87
CA LEU A 150 15.97 -11.14 -23.31
C LEU A 150 16.63 -9.93 -22.62
N GLN A 151 17.59 -10.16 -21.72
CA GLN A 151 18.30 -9.13 -20.94
C GLN A 151 17.38 -8.24 -20.07
N ILE A 152 16.26 -8.79 -19.60
CA ILE A 152 15.27 -8.09 -18.75
C ILE A 152 15.26 -8.57 -17.29
N THR A 153 16.18 -9.44 -16.87
CA THR A 153 16.24 -9.98 -15.50
C THR A 153 16.25 -8.90 -14.42
N HIS A 154 16.92 -7.77 -14.66
CA HIS A 154 17.04 -6.65 -13.73
C HIS A 154 15.73 -5.84 -13.55
N LEU A 155 14.73 -6.08 -14.40
CA LEU A 155 13.43 -5.42 -14.34
C LEU A 155 12.43 -6.18 -13.46
N LEU A 156 12.81 -7.35 -12.92
CA LEU A 156 11.94 -8.24 -12.18
C LEU A 156 12.42 -8.46 -10.75
N LYS A 157 11.48 -8.68 -9.84
CA LYS A 157 11.76 -9.14 -8.48
C LYS A 157 11.75 -10.65 -8.40
N TRP A 158 12.81 -11.19 -7.82
CA TRP A 158 12.98 -12.63 -7.62
C TRP A 158 12.63 -13.04 -6.17
N PRO A 159 11.96 -14.19 -5.97
CA PRO A 159 11.51 -15.12 -7.00
C PRO A 159 10.19 -14.68 -7.65
N VAL A 160 10.10 -14.73 -8.99
CA VAL A 160 8.90 -14.33 -9.76
C VAL A 160 7.69 -15.20 -9.41
N ILE A 161 7.90 -16.39 -8.84
CA ILE A 161 6.81 -17.27 -8.40
C ILE A 161 6.15 -16.82 -7.09
N LEU A 162 6.72 -15.88 -6.33
CA LEU A 162 6.13 -15.46 -5.04
C LEU A 162 4.68 -14.94 -5.19
N PRO A 163 4.36 -14.04 -6.15
CA PRO A 163 2.97 -13.64 -6.41
C PRO A 163 2.02 -14.81 -6.70
N PHE A 164 2.49 -15.88 -7.37
CA PHE A 164 1.67 -17.07 -7.64
C PHE A 164 1.25 -17.75 -6.33
N LEU A 165 2.20 -17.88 -5.40
CA LEU A 165 1.96 -18.45 -4.08
C LEU A 165 1.01 -17.57 -3.26
N GLU A 166 1.15 -16.24 -3.34
CA GLU A 166 0.25 -15.29 -2.69
C GLU A 166 -1.19 -15.43 -3.23
N GLY A 167 -1.35 -15.57 -4.55
CA GLY A 167 -2.64 -15.79 -5.19
C GLY A 167 -3.28 -17.12 -4.82
N ILE A 168 -2.49 -18.20 -4.69
CA ILE A 168 -3.00 -19.47 -4.15
C ILE A 168 -3.47 -19.30 -2.72
N ARG A 169 -2.63 -18.71 -1.86
CA ARG A 169 -2.93 -18.50 -0.44
C ARG A 169 -4.21 -17.69 -0.26
N ASP A 170 -4.44 -16.65 -1.05
CA ASP A 170 -5.63 -15.79 -0.90
C ASP A 170 -6.96 -16.54 -1.12
N VAL A 171 -6.94 -17.64 -1.86
CA VAL A 171 -8.13 -18.48 -2.10
C VAL A 171 -8.15 -19.69 -1.14
N ALA A 172 -7.01 -20.33 -0.93
CA ALA A 172 -6.91 -21.58 -0.19
C ALA A 172 -6.77 -21.40 1.32
N ALA A 173 -6.02 -20.39 1.76
CA ALA A 173 -5.71 -20.14 3.17
C ALA A 173 -5.89 -18.64 3.50
N PRO A 174 -7.13 -18.11 3.40
CA PRO A 174 -7.38 -16.69 3.61
C PRO A 174 -6.98 -16.27 5.04
N GLY A 175 -6.24 -15.17 5.15
CA GLY A 175 -5.74 -14.61 6.41
C GLY A 175 -4.33 -15.06 6.83
N TRP A 176 -3.74 -16.02 6.13
CA TRP A 176 -2.36 -16.43 6.35
C TRP A 176 -1.44 -15.56 5.50
N LYS A 177 -0.12 -15.75 5.57
CA LYS A 177 0.89 -15.01 4.78
C LYS A 177 1.82 -15.98 4.07
N VAL A 178 2.38 -15.53 2.95
CA VAL A 178 3.52 -16.20 2.29
C VAL A 178 4.74 -15.30 2.44
N ALA A 179 5.89 -15.88 2.78
CA ALA A 179 7.17 -15.16 2.82
C ALA A 179 8.28 -16.01 2.20
N THR A 180 9.24 -15.34 1.57
CA THR A 180 10.50 -15.94 1.12
C THR A 180 11.48 -15.92 2.29
N LEU A 181 11.91 -17.11 2.75
CA LEU A 181 12.95 -17.25 3.77
C LEU A 181 14.35 -17.23 3.16
N ALA A 182 14.51 -17.80 1.97
CA ALA A 182 15.73 -17.77 1.20
C ALA A 182 15.40 -17.83 -0.29
N SER A 183 16.22 -17.20 -1.12
CA SER A 183 16.08 -17.24 -2.57
C SER A 183 17.44 -17.18 -3.23
N ALA A 184 17.79 -18.23 -3.96
CA ALA A 184 18.96 -18.28 -4.81
C ALA A 184 18.55 -18.68 -6.23
N VAL A 185 19.12 -18.01 -7.22
CA VAL A 185 19.06 -18.42 -8.63
C VAL A 185 20.43 -18.18 -9.25
N ASP A 186 20.99 -19.19 -9.91
CA ASP A 186 22.31 -19.12 -10.53
C ASP A 186 22.26 -18.66 -11.99
N GLU A 187 23.43 -18.50 -12.62
CA GLU A 187 23.55 -18.08 -14.02
C GLU A 187 22.92 -19.07 -15.01
N ASN A 188 22.77 -20.34 -14.62
CA ASN A 188 22.12 -21.38 -15.40
C ASN A 188 20.61 -21.45 -15.12
N SER A 189 20.07 -20.49 -14.38
CA SER A 189 18.68 -20.44 -13.94
C SER A 189 18.27 -21.60 -13.02
N ASN A 190 19.23 -22.26 -12.35
CA ASN A 190 18.90 -23.20 -11.29
C ASN A 190 18.51 -22.42 -10.04
N CYS A 191 17.31 -22.68 -9.52
CA CYS A 191 16.78 -22.02 -8.35
C CYS A 191 16.80 -22.93 -7.11
N ASP A 192 16.96 -22.30 -5.94
CA ASP A 192 16.66 -22.85 -4.62
C ASP A 192 15.91 -21.78 -3.82
N TYR A 193 14.59 -21.94 -3.74
CA TYR A 193 13.69 -21.00 -3.10
C TYR A 193 13.05 -21.64 -1.87
N VAL A 194 13.21 -21.02 -0.70
CA VAL A 194 12.59 -21.47 0.55
C VAL A 194 11.48 -20.51 0.91
N PHE A 195 10.26 -21.04 1.07
CA PHE A 195 9.06 -20.29 1.40
C PHE A 195 8.45 -20.75 2.72
N ARG A 196 7.66 -19.85 3.30
CA ARG A 196 6.87 -20.07 4.50
C ARG A 196 5.46 -19.58 4.28
N ILE A 197 4.46 -20.44 4.51
CA ILE A 197 3.06 -20.04 4.68
C ILE A 197 2.73 -20.09 6.16
N TYR A 198 2.35 -18.96 6.76
CA TYR A 198 2.20 -18.85 8.21
C TYR A 198 1.12 -17.84 8.57
N GLN A 199 0.54 -17.99 9.76
CA GLN A 199 -0.25 -16.92 10.35
C GLN A 199 0.70 -15.94 11.03
N GLU A 200 0.59 -14.64 10.70
CA GLU A 200 1.39 -13.65 11.40
C GLU A 200 0.91 -13.56 12.85
N VAL A 201 1.84 -13.59 13.80
CA VAL A 201 1.50 -13.32 15.19
C VAL A 201 0.91 -11.92 15.22
N VAL A 202 -0.35 -11.79 15.65
CA VAL A 202 -0.95 -10.48 15.94
C VAL A 202 -0.07 -9.85 17.01
N VAL A 203 0.80 -8.94 16.60
CA VAL A 203 1.57 -8.14 17.55
C VAL A 203 0.55 -7.30 18.30
N PRO A 204 0.40 -7.44 19.62
CA PRO A 204 -0.41 -6.51 20.39
C PRO A 204 0.07 -5.10 20.07
N ALA A 205 -0.86 -4.18 19.78
CA ALA A 205 -0.52 -2.82 19.35
C ALA A 205 0.42 -2.06 20.32
N GLY A 206 0.58 -2.55 21.56
CA GLY A 206 1.41 -1.96 22.61
C GLY A 206 2.93 -2.09 22.47
N ASP A 207 3.46 -2.97 21.61
CA ASP A 207 4.91 -3.24 21.58
C ASP A 207 5.70 -2.42 20.54
N ILE A 208 5.02 -1.65 19.68
CA ILE A 208 5.68 -0.81 18.66
C ILE A 208 5.67 0.65 19.12
N GLN A 209 6.85 1.12 19.52
CA GLN A 209 7.06 2.48 19.99
C GLN A 209 7.28 3.44 18.81
N THR A 210 6.39 4.41 18.68
CA THR A 210 6.60 5.58 17.81
C THR A 210 7.10 6.76 18.64
N GLY A 211 7.80 7.72 18.03
CA GLY A 211 8.19 8.96 18.70
C GLY A 211 7.02 9.88 19.07
N MET A 212 5.80 9.55 18.62
CA MET A 212 4.55 10.22 19.01
C MET A 212 3.84 9.43 20.12
N ARG A 213 3.16 10.17 21.00
CA ARG A 213 2.41 9.68 22.16
C ARG A 213 0.99 10.26 22.17
N PRO A 214 0.06 9.69 22.93
CA PRO A 214 -1.23 10.33 23.18
C PRO A 214 -1.06 11.77 23.69
N PRO A 215 -1.93 12.72 23.28
CA PRO A 215 -3.12 12.55 22.44
C PRO A 215 -2.87 12.65 20.92
N PHE A 216 -1.63 12.81 20.46
CA PHE A 216 -1.30 12.93 19.04
C PHE A 216 -1.18 11.59 18.32
N PHE A 217 -0.63 10.60 19.02
CA PHE A 217 -0.70 9.21 18.60
C PHE A 217 -1.99 8.59 19.15
N GLN A 218 -2.91 8.25 18.25
CA GLN A 218 -4.16 7.59 18.60
C GLN A 218 -4.49 6.55 17.53
N LEU A 219 -4.22 5.28 17.84
CA LEU A 219 -4.76 4.17 17.06
C LEU A 219 -6.27 4.03 17.31
N PRO A 220 -7.05 3.54 16.35
CA PRO A 220 -8.43 3.14 16.60
C PRO A 220 -8.47 1.97 17.58
N ALA A 221 -9.61 1.81 18.26
CA ALA A 221 -9.79 0.79 19.30
C ALA A 221 -9.81 -0.65 18.73
N THR A 222 -10.03 -0.79 17.43
CA THR A 222 -10.09 -2.09 16.75
C THR A 222 -8.71 -2.69 16.56
N ALA A 223 -8.65 -4.01 16.45
CA ALA A 223 -7.41 -4.71 16.15
C ALA A 223 -6.83 -4.27 14.79
N LEU A 224 -5.51 -4.11 14.75
CA LEU A 224 -4.75 -3.84 13.54
C LEU A 224 -4.49 -5.14 12.78
N VAL A 225 -4.78 -5.17 11.48
CA VAL A 225 -4.58 -6.37 10.63
C VAL A 225 -3.49 -6.12 9.60
N THR A 226 -2.37 -6.81 9.72
CA THR A 226 -1.19 -6.62 8.87
C THR A 226 -1.15 -7.63 7.71
N ARG A 227 -0.84 -7.17 6.49
CA ARG A 227 -0.68 -8.02 5.29
C ARG A 227 0.58 -7.62 4.50
N GLY A 228 1.71 -8.28 4.72
CA GLY A 228 3.01 -7.84 4.19
C GLY A 228 3.30 -6.37 4.52
N LYS A 229 3.39 -5.52 3.50
CA LYS A 229 3.58 -4.05 3.61
C LYS A 229 2.29 -3.28 3.90
N TYR A 230 1.14 -3.95 3.82
CA TYR A 230 -0.16 -3.35 4.03
C TYR A 230 -0.61 -3.44 5.49
N LEU A 231 -1.40 -2.46 5.89
CA LEU A 231 -2.12 -2.45 7.16
C LEU A 231 -3.61 -2.18 6.88
N GLU A 232 -4.48 -3.02 7.41
CA GLU A 232 -5.91 -2.83 7.43
C GLU A 232 -6.36 -2.41 8.82
N VAL A 233 -7.22 -1.40 8.86
CA VAL A 233 -7.70 -0.79 10.11
C VAL A 233 -9.17 -0.46 9.96
N ASP A 234 -9.97 -0.78 10.97
CA ASP A 234 -11.38 -0.35 11.02
C ASP A 234 -11.45 0.97 11.81
N LEU A 235 -11.98 2.03 11.19
CA LEU A 235 -12.15 3.33 11.83
C LEU A 235 -13.51 3.45 12.52
N GLY A 236 -14.45 2.55 12.22
CA GLY A 236 -15.83 2.61 12.69
C GLY A 236 -16.72 3.58 11.87
N PRO A 237 -17.87 3.99 12.44
CA PRO A 237 -18.91 4.74 11.71
C PRO A 237 -18.42 6.07 11.12
N ALA A 238 -18.74 6.32 9.85
CA ALA A 238 -18.42 7.56 9.14
C ALA A 238 -19.00 8.81 9.82
N SER A 239 -20.16 8.69 10.46
CA SER A 239 -20.80 9.75 11.25
C SER A 239 -19.90 10.34 12.35
N ASN A 240 -18.90 9.60 12.84
CA ASN A 240 -17.95 10.09 13.84
C ASN A 240 -16.92 11.08 13.27
N PHE A 241 -16.84 11.25 11.95
CA PHE A 241 -15.77 12.00 11.28
C PHE A 241 -16.28 13.20 10.47
N GLN A 242 -17.44 13.73 10.80
CA GLN A 242 -18.05 14.88 10.13
C GLN A 242 -17.51 16.23 10.64
N GLY A 243 -17.52 17.25 9.78
CA GLY A 243 -17.01 18.59 10.10
C GLY A 243 -15.61 18.56 10.69
N VAL A 244 -15.38 19.32 11.76
CA VAL A 244 -14.08 19.33 12.47
C VAL A 244 -13.60 17.95 12.93
N GLN A 245 -14.48 16.97 13.16
CA GLN A 245 -14.07 15.61 13.58
C GLN A 245 -13.35 14.83 12.47
N PHE A 246 -13.37 15.31 11.23
CA PHE A 246 -12.54 14.80 10.15
C PHE A 246 -11.05 14.74 10.53
N VAL A 247 -10.58 15.68 11.37
CA VAL A 247 -9.18 15.68 11.86
C VAL A 247 -8.86 14.43 12.69
N VAL A 248 -9.84 13.87 13.39
CA VAL A 248 -9.67 12.64 14.18
C VAL A 248 -9.45 11.44 13.26
N MET A 249 -10.20 11.36 12.15
CA MET A 249 -10.01 10.34 11.12
C MET A 249 -8.58 10.37 10.59
N ILE A 250 -8.11 11.56 10.19
CA ILE A 250 -6.75 11.75 9.68
C ILE A 250 -5.70 11.39 10.75
N ARG A 251 -5.90 11.79 12.01
CA ARG A 251 -5.00 11.44 13.11
C ARG A 251 -4.89 9.92 13.28
N GLN A 252 -6.01 9.19 13.21
CA GLN A 252 -6.01 7.73 13.29
C GLN A 252 -5.28 7.10 12.10
N CYS A 253 -5.51 7.59 10.88
CA CYS A 253 -4.79 7.15 9.69
C CYS A 253 -3.27 7.37 9.79
N LEU A 254 -2.83 8.56 10.23
CA LEU A 254 -1.40 8.85 10.37
C LEU A 254 -0.76 8.13 11.56
N SER A 255 -1.52 7.86 12.63
CA SER A 255 -1.04 7.01 13.74
C SER A 255 -0.86 5.56 13.29
N ALA A 256 -1.80 5.03 12.51
CA ALA A 256 -1.69 3.72 11.89
C ALA A 256 -0.50 3.64 10.92
N GLU A 257 -0.24 4.70 10.15
CA GLU A 257 0.97 4.81 9.33
C GLU A 257 2.24 4.77 10.18
N GLY A 258 2.33 5.60 11.23
CA GLY A 258 3.52 5.64 12.08
C GLY A 258 3.80 4.28 12.72
N TRP A 259 2.76 3.59 13.17
CA TRP A 259 2.86 2.23 13.66
C TRP A 259 3.36 1.27 12.58
N ASN A 260 2.77 1.30 11.37
CA ASN A 260 3.16 0.41 10.28
C ASN A 260 4.59 0.65 9.80
N ALA A 261 5.01 1.92 9.73
CA ALA A 261 6.36 2.31 9.37
C ALA A 261 7.38 1.78 10.37
N CYS A 262 7.14 1.97 11.67
CA CYS A 262 8.01 1.46 12.73
C CYS A 262 8.07 -0.09 12.73
N ARG A 263 6.95 -0.76 12.42
CA ARG A 263 6.90 -2.21 12.24
C ARG A 263 7.79 -2.69 11.08
N LEU A 264 7.72 -2.00 9.95
CA LEU A 264 8.42 -2.40 8.72
C LEU A 264 9.91 -2.01 8.72
N TYR A 265 10.28 -0.95 9.44
CA TYR A 265 11.59 -0.30 9.34
C TYR A 265 12.16 0.07 10.72
N ALA A 266 12.27 -0.90 11.62
CA ALA A 266 12.82 -0.65 12.96
C ALA A 266 14.30 -0.21 12.91
N GLU A 267 14.59 1.04 13.32
CA GLU A 267 15.94 1.63 13.42
C GLU A 267 16.23 2.19 14.84
N GLY A 268 15.68 1.59 15.90
CA GLY A 268 15.91 2.02 17.29
C GLY A 268 14.62 2.08 18.11
N THR A 269 14.68 2.74 19.29
CA THR A 269 13.58 2.82 20.26
C THR A 269 12.57 3.92 19.94
N ASP A 270 13.01 5.05 19.37
CA ASP A 270 12.14 6.17 18.97
C ASP A 270 12.42 6.59 17.53
N GLN A 271 11.35 6.66 16.73
CA GLN A 271 11.40 7.17 15.37
C GLN A 271 10.47 8.38 15.20
N TYR A 272 11.03 9.46 14.68
CA TYR A 272 10.35 10.73 14.49
C TYR A 272 9.91 10.87 13.04
N MET A 273 8.60 11.05 12.83
CA MET A 273 7.99 11.24 11.52
C MET A 273 7.87 12.71 11.19
N LEU A 274 8.61 13.18 10.20
CA LEU A 274 8.54 14.56 9.74
C LEU A 274 7.85 14.63 8.38
N ALA A 275 6.65 15.22 8.37
CA ALA A 275 5.85 15.44 7.18
C ALA A 275 6.59 16.34 6.18
N GLU A 276 6.70 15.89 4.93
CA GLU A 276 7.12 16.71 3.79
C GLU A 276 5.89 17.21 3.01
N ARG A 277 4.92 16.32 2.81
CA ARG A 277 3.67 16.63 2.11
C ARG A 277 2.56 15.74 2.63
N PHE A 278 1.42 16.35 2.90
CA PHE A 278 0.19 15.63 3.22
C PHE A 278 -0.92 16.09 2.28
N ARG A 279 -1.69 15.14 1.76
CA ARG A 279 -2.89 15.42 0.99
C ARG A 279 -3.93 14.35 1.26
N CYS A 280 -5.16 14.75 1.56
CA CYS A 280 -6.33 13.89 1.54
C CYS A 280 -7.32 14.44 0.51
N MET A 281 -7.88 13.58 -0.33
CA MET A 281 -8.88 13.95 -1.34
C MET A 281 -10.03 12.97 -1.27
N ARG A 282 -11.26 13.48 -1.34
CA ARG A 282 -12.44 12.68 -1.51
C ARG A 282 -12.47 12.15 -2.94
N SER A 283 -12.82 10.89 -3.10
CA SER A 283 -12.94 10.23 -4.41
C SER A 283 -14.31 9.58 -4.61
N GLY A 284 -15.06 9.37 -3.54
CA GLY A 284 -16.39 8.77 -3.56
C GLY A 284 -17.42 9.57 -2.78
N ASN A 285 -18.61 9.00 -2.62
CA ASN A 285 -19.67 9.62 -1.83
C ASN A 285 -19.41 9.41 -0.34
N PHE A 286 -19.55 10.46 0.46
CA PHE A 286 -19.53 10.33 1.91
C PHE A 286 -20.94 9.98 2.40
N LEU A 287 -21.16 8.72 2.76
CA LEU A 287 -22.39 8.24 3.37
C LEU A 287 -22.22 8.23 4.90
N ALA A 288 -23.13 8.85 5.65
CA ALA A 288 -22.99 8.96 7.11
C ALA A 288 -23.20 7.62 7.83
N ASP A 289 -23.98 6.75 7.20
CA ASP A 289 -24.53 5.50 7.68
C ASP A 289 -23.69 4.27 7.31
N THR A 290 -22.46 4.48 6.83
CA THR A 290 -21.48 3.40 6.58
C THR A 290 -20.38 3.37 7.66
N SER A 291 -19.69 2.24 7.78
CA SER A 291 -18.39 2.15 8.48
C SER A 291 -17.25 2.45 7.53
N LEU A 292 -16.18 3.04 8.06
CA LEU A 292 -14.97 3.33 7.29
C LEU A 292 -13.88 2.33 7.60
N LYS A 293 -13.31 1.74 6.56
CA LYS A 293 -12.15 0.86 6.63
C LYS A 293 -10.95 1.50 5.93
N VAL A 294 -9.79 1.42 6.55
CA VAL A 294 -8.52 1.88 5.99
C VAL A 294 -7.72 0.71 5.45
N VAL A 295 -7.20 0.88 4.24
CA VAL A 295 -6.12 0.06 3.67
C VAL A 295 -4.93 0.96 3.42
N LEU A 296 -3.86 0.72 4.16
CA LEU A 296 -2.65 1.52 4.16
C LEU A 296 -1.51 0.77 3.49
N HIS A 297 -0.73 1.46 2.68
CA HIS A 297 0.47 0.93 2.01
C HIS A 297 1.64 1.88 2.22
N THR A 298 2.67 1.42 2.92
CA THR A 298 3.93 2.15 3.12
C THR A 298 4.96 1.73 2.06
N LEU A 299 5.52 2.74 1.39
CA LEU A 299 6.55 2.61 0.35
C LEU A 299 7.87 3.21 0.83
N GLU A 300 8.95 2.47 0.62
CA GLU A 300 10.31 2.98 0.79
C GLU A 300 10.77 3.69 -0.49
N ILE A 301 11.14 4.97 -0.36
CA ILE A 301 11.65 5.79 -1.47
C ILE A 301 13.18 5.87 -1.43
N SER A 302 13.73 6.04 -0.23
CA SER A 302 15.17 6.02 0.04
C SER A 302 15.40 5.62 1.50
N LYS A 303 16.64 5.52 1.97
CA LYS A 303 16.94 5.12 3.36
C LYS A 303 16.08 5.85 4.40
N ARG A 304 15.93 7.17 4.29
CA ARG A 304 15.17 8.01 5.25
C ARG A 304 13.82 8.50 4.76
N LYS A 305 13.52 8.43 3.45
CA LYS A 305 12.27 8.95 2.89
C LYS A 305 11.27 7.83 2.67
N ARG A 306 10.03 8.07 3.06
CA ARG A 306 8.90 7.17 2.91
C ARG A 306 7.75 7.90 2.25
N LYS A 307 6.89 7.10 1.62
CA LYS A 307 5.63 7.55 1.05
C LYS A 307 4.55 6.57 1.42
N SER A 308 3.39 7.09 1.77
CA SER A 308 2.25 6.26 2.12
C SER A 308 1.03 6.63 1.32
N VAL A 309 0.32 5.58 0.89
CA VAL A 309 -0.96 5.67 0.23
C VAL A 309 -1.98 4.99 1.14
N ILE A 310 -2.89 5.79 1.68
CA ILE A 310 -3.96 5.33 2.56
C ILE A 310 -5.27 5.44 1.81
N ARG A 311 -5.97 4.33 1.64
CA ARG A 311 -7.30 4.28 1.04
C ARG A 311 -8.31 4.14 2.16
N ILE A 312 -9.30 5.01 2.20
CA ILE A 312 -10.43 4.94 3.13
C ILE A 312 -11.62 4.46 2.31
N LEU A 313 -12.14 3.30 2.67
CA LEU A 313 -13.20 2.58 1.98
C LEU A 313 -14.46 2.56 2.84
N ASP A 314 -15.62 2.46 2.21
CA ASP A 314 -16.89 2.19 2.88
C ASP A 314 -17.13 0.67 3.05
N ASP A 315 -18.30 0.29 3.54
CA ASP A 315 -18.69 -1.12 3.73
C ASP A 315 -18.83 -1.89 2.42
N ALA A 316 -19.10 -1.21 1.30
CA ALA A 316 -19.16 -1.83 -0.02
C ALA A 316 -17.74 -2.06 -0.61
N GLY A 317 -16.71 -1.46 0.00
CA GLY A 317 -15.33 -1.50 -0.48
C GLY A 317 -15.02 -0.38 -1.47
N ASP A 318 -15.93 0.58 -1.66
CA ASP A 318 -15.74 1.72 -2.53
C ASP A 318 -14.87 2.77 -1.84
N MET A 319 -13.99 3.42 -2.61
CA MET A 319 -13.04 4.39 -2.05
C MET A 319 -13.71 5.74 -1.78
N VAL A 320 -13.84 6.09 -0.51
CA VAL A 320 -14.37 7.39 -0.05
C VAL A 320 -13.29 8.47 -0.10
N TYR A 321 -12.12 8.19 0.49
CA TYR A 321 -10.97 9.11 0.50
C TYR A 321 -9.68 8.40 0.12
N GLN A 322 -8.75 9.18 -0.41
CA GLN A 322 -7.35 8.81 -0.57
C GLN A 322 -6.47 9.80 0.18
N VAL A 323 -5.56 9.30 1.02
CA VAL A 323 -4.50 10.08 1.65
C VAL A 323 -3.16 9.72 1.02
N LEU A 324 -2.40 10.74 0.66
CA LEU A 324 -1.01 10.68 0.24
C LEU A 324 -0.17 11.37 1.30
N TYR A 325 0.79 10.65 1.85
CA TYR A 325 1.64 11.18 2.91
C TYR A 325 3.11 10.88 2.63
N ASP A 326 3.86 11.93 2.32
CA ASP A 326 5.30 11.86 2.11
C ASP A 326 6.00 12.37 3.38
N TYR A 327 6.94 11.61 3.91
CA TYR A 327 7.59 11.93 5.17
C TYR A 327 9.01 11.38 5.27
N TYR A 328 9.77 11.97 6.19
CA TYR A 328 11.10 11.50 6.58
C TYR A 328 11.03 10.79 7.93
N MET A 329 11.70 9.65 8.02
CA MET A 329 11.95 8.93 9.27
C MET A 329 13.30 9.33 9.82
N TRP A 330 13.30 9.88 11.03
CA TRP A 330 14.50 10.29 11.75
C TRP A 330 14.70 9.41 12.97
N ASN A 331 15.93 8.92 13.15
CA ASN A 331 16.33 8.36 14.43
C ASN A 331 16.47 9.47 15.47
N GLU A 332 16.44 9.06 16.73
CA GLU A 332 16.53 9.94 17.89
C GLU A 332 17.75 10.85 17.88
N THR A 333 18.95 10.32 17.59
CA THR A 333 20.20 11.09 17.59
C THR A 333 20.16 12.24 16.59
N ASP A 334 19.78 11.93 15.34
CA ASP A 334 19.71 12.92 14.26
C ASP A 334 18.65 13.98 14.56
N PHE A 335 17.48 13.57 15.08
CA PHE A 335 16.40 14.48 15.44
C PHE A 335 16.83 15.45 16.55
N LYS A 336 17.34 14.92 17.66
CA LYS A 336 17.77 15.71 18.82
C LYS A 336 18.86 16.72 18.47
N SER A 337 19.80 16.33 17.61
CA SER A 337 20.86 17.19 17.10
C SER A 337 20.28 18.33 16.25
N LYS A 338 19.39 18.01 15.30
CA LYS A 338 18.82 18.98 14.35
C LYS A 338 17.90 20.00 15.05
N PHE A 339 17.15 19.56 16.04
CA PHE A 339 16.12 20.37 16.73
C PHE A 339 16.51 20.76 18.16
N ALA A 340 17.82 20.80 18.46
CA ALA A 340 18.32 21.13 19.79
C ALA A 340 17.78 22.48 20.34
N SER A 341 17.52 23.45 19.46
CA SER A 341 16.96 24.77 19.82
C SER A 341 15.51 24.72 20.29
N LEU A 342 14.76 23.66 19.98
CA LEU A 342 13.37 23.48 20.41
C LEU A 342 13.27 22.71 21.73
N LYS A 343 14.39 22.26 22.30
CA LYS A 343 14.37 21.45 23.50
C LYS A 343 13.80 22.25 24.67
N SER A 344 12.73 21.75 25.28
CA SER A 344 12.16 22.31 26.50
C SER A 344 12.44 21.38 27.69
N THR A 345 12.78 21.99 28.83
CA THR A 345 12.89 21.31 30.13
C THR A 345 11.61 21.41 30.95
N GLY A 346 10.62 22.17 30.45
CA GLY A 346 9.31 22.28 31.06
C GLY A 346 8.58 20.93 31.07
N ARG A 347 7.93 20.61 32.19
CA ARG A 347 6.91 19.56 32.26
C ARG A 347 5.56 20.26 32.39
N PRO A 348 4.83 20.49 31.29
CA PRO A 348 3.48 21.04 31.38
C PRO A 348 2.61 20.12 32.25
N ALA A 349 1.77 20.69 33.11
CA ALA A 349 0.92 19.91 34.00
C ALA A 349 -0.14 19.15 33.19
N HIS A 350 -0.21 17.82 33.34
CA HIS A 350 -1.07 16.95 32.53
C HIS A 350 -2.60 17.13 32.75
N ASN A 351 -3.01 17.96 33.72
CA ASN A 351 -4.37 18.00 34.26
C ASN A 351 -5.11 19.33 34.05
N GLU A 352 -4.52 20.33 33.40
CA GLU A 352 -5.23 21.57 33.10
C GLU A 352 -5.91 21.44 31.72
N LEU A 353 -7.24 21.53 31.71
CA LEU A 353 -7.99 21.73 30.47
C LEU A 353 -7.67 23.15 29.95
N VAL A 354 -6.65 23.25 29.10
CA VAL A 354 -6.27 24.53 28.49
C VAL A 354 -7.19 24.79 27.30
N PRO A 355 -7.82 25.98 27.21
CA PRO A 355 -8.64 26.34 26.07
C PRO A 355 -7.81 26.34 24.79
N LEU A 356 -8.42 25.96 23.67
CA LEU A 356 -7.73 25.99 22.37
C LEU A 356 -7.24 27.42 22.07
N PRO A 357 -6.06 27.54 21.43
CA PRO A 357 -5.61 28.81 20.87
C PRO A 357 -6.67 29.41 19.94
N VAL A 358 -6.82 30.73 19.99
CA VAL A 358 -7.88 31.45 19.28
C VAL A 358 -7.32 32.08 18.01
N ILE A 359 -8.05 31.93 16.91
CA ILE A 359 -7.82 32.69 15.67
C ILE A 359 -8.72 33.93 15.71
N SER A 360 -8.10 35.11 15.68
CA SER A 360 -8.79 36.41 15.68
C SER A 360 -8.58 37.11 14.35
N ARG A 361 -9.66 37.48 13.66
CA ARG A 361 -9.59 38.25 12.40
C ARG A 361 -9.04 39.65 12.69
N VAL A 362 -7.91 40.00 12.09
CA VAL A 362 -7.23 41.29 12.26
C VAL A 362 -7.75 42.30 11.24
N SER A 363 -7.98 41.85 10.01
CA SER A 363 -8.66 42.60 8.95
C SER A 363 -9.73 41.71 8.33
N PHE A 364 -10.95 42.22 8.11
CA PHE A 364 -12.07 41.46 7.55
C PHE A 364 -12.99 42.30 6.66
N GLU A 365 -12.43 43.34 6.03
CA GLU A 365 -13.19 44.21 5.11
C GLU A 365 -13.62 43.47 3.85
N ASN A 366 -12.78 42.54 3.37
CA ASN A 366 -13.12 41.59 2.32
C ASN A 366 -13.22 40.18 2.92
N ALA A 367 -14.44 39.67 3.07
CA ALA A 367 -14.66 38.33 3.62
C ALA A 367 -13.97 37.22 2.80
N TRP A 368 -13.72 37.42 1.51
CA TRP A 368 -13.08 36.42 0.64
C TRP A 368 -11.54 36.48 0.65
N HIS A 369 -10.97 37.53 1.24
CA HIS A 369 -9.53 37.66 1.41
C HIS A 369 -9.22 38.50 2.65
N TYR A 370 -8.75 37.85 3.72
CA TYR A 370 -8.67 38.47 5.04
C TYR A 370 -7.46 37.99 5.83
N GLU A 371 -7.05 38.80 6.81
CA GLU A 371 -5.96 38.44 7.73
C GLU A 371 -6.51 38.08 9.10
N SER A 372 -5.92 37.06 9.69
CA SER A 372 -6.21 36.63 11.04
C SER A 372 -4.93 36.30 11.79
N ARG A 373 -5.02 36.28 13.11
CA ARG A 373 -3.91 35.99 14.01
C ARG A 373 -4.25 34.84 14.92
N LEU A 374 -3.43 33.80 14.86
CA LEU A 374 -3.42 32.71 15.81
C LEU A 374 -2.66 33.16 17.06
N SER A 375 -3.33 33.12 18.22
CA SER A 375 -2.69 33.35 19.51
C SER A 375 -1.57 32.32 19.75
N PRO A 376 -0.58 32.63 20.61
CA PRO A 376 0.47 31.68 20.96
C PRO A 376 -0.06 30.29 21.30
N VAL A 377 0.54 29.27 20.71
CA VAL A 377 0.25 27.87 21.03
C VAL A 377 1.16 27.45 22.18
N ASP A 378 0.58 27.20 23.34
CA ASP A 378 1.35 26.79 24.53
C ASP A 378 1.91 25.35 24.41
N GLU A 379 3.00 25.08 25.14
CA GLU A 379 3.64 23.76 25.22
C GLU A 379 2.66 22.63 25.55
N ILE A 380 1.69 22.91 26.42
CA ILE A 380 0.67 21.95 26.86
C ILE A 380 -0.19 21.43 25.70
N HIS A 381 -0.43 22.24 24.68
CA HIS A 381 -1.17 21.83 23.49
C HIS A 381 -0.38 20.85 22.63
N CYS A 382 0.95 20.82 22.75
CA CYS A 382 1.85 20.01 21.93
C CYS A 382 2.38 18.77 22.67
N LEU A 383 1.91 18.54 23.91
CA LEU A 383 2.28 17.38 24.72
C LEU A 383 2.01 16.07 23.97
N GLY A 384 3.00 15.18 23.95
CA GLY A 384 2.90 13.89 23.27
C GLY A 384 3.14 13.93 21.76
N HIS A 385 3.39 15.09 21.14
CA HIS A 385 3.82 15.09 19.73
C HIS A 385 5.26 14.60 19.59
N PHE A 386 6.23 15.36 20.11
CA PHE A 386 7.63 14.95 20.25
C PHE A 386 8.11 15.24 21.67
N GLU A 387 8.45 14.19 22.42
CA GLU A 387 8.77 14.30 23.86
C GLU A 387 9.98 15.22 24.10
N GLY A 388 9.79 16.29 24.87
CA GLY A 388 10.82 17.28 25.19
C GLY A 388 11.13 18.30 24.07
N TYR A 389 10.41 18.25 22.95
CA TYR A 389 10.60 19.15 21.80
C TYR A 389 9.25 19.74 21.36
N PRO A 390 8.67 20.67 22.14
CA PRO A 390 7.36 21.24 21.83
C PRO A 390 7.40 22.01 20.51
N CYS A 391 6.54 21.60 19.58
CA CYS A 391 6.32 22.27 18.30
C CYS A 391 4.87 22.07 17.87
N VAL A 392 4.30 23.04 17.15
CA VAL A 392 2.89 23.03 16.73
C VAL A 392 2.69 21.93 15.68
N PRO A 393 1.88 20.89 15.95
CA PRO A 393 1.65 19.82 14.99
C PRO A 393 0.77 20.30 13.84
N ALA A 394 1.08 19.88 12.61
CA ALA A 394 0.35 20.29 11.42
C ALA A 394 -1.16 19.93 11.48
N LEU A 395 -1.50 18.76 12.02
CA LEU A 395 -2.91 18.38 12.21
C LEU A 395 -3.62 19.21 13.29
N PHE A 396 -2.89 19.69 14.29
CA PHE A 396 -3.44 20.59 15.30
C PHE A 396 -3.74 21.96 14.68
N LEU A 397 -2.82 22.52 13.90
CA LEU A 397 -3.06 23.74 13.13
C LEU A 397 -4.26 23.56 12.19
N PHE A 398 -4.33 22.45 11.46
CA PHE A 398 -5.46 22.15 10.58
C PHE A 398 -6.81 22.17 11.34
N ARG A 399 -6.86 21.59 12.54
CA ARG A 399 -8.07 21.65 13.38
C ARG A 399 -8.52 23.09 13.66
N LEU A 400 -7.58 23.97 14.01
CA LEU A 400 -7.89 25.38 14.30
C LEU A 400 -8.37 26.11 13.04
N LEU A 401 -7.71 25.88 11.90
CA LEU A 401 -8.10 26.47 10.62
C LEU A 401 -9.48 25.98 10.15
N HIS A 402 -9.81 24.71 10.37
CA HIS A 402 -11.13 24.17 10.05
C HIS A 402 -12.23 24.81 10.90
N LEU A 403 -11.99 24.99 12.21
CA LEU A 403 -12.94 25.73 13.07
C LEU A 403 -13.16 27.16 12.57
N GLU A 404 -12.10 27.84 12.11
CA GLU A 404 -12.23 29.17 11.51
C GLU A 404 -12.99 29.13 10.17
N ALA A 405 -12.82 28.08 9.36
CA ALA A 405 -13.60 27.88 8.12
C ALA A 405 -15.10 27.71 8.41
N GLU A 406 -15.46 26.85 9.37
CA GLU A 406 -16.86 26.65 9.78
C GLU A 406 -17.49 27.95 10.30
N LYS A 407 -16.73 28.69 11.11
CA LYS A 407 -17.14 30.02 11.59
C LYS A 407 -17.32 31.00 10.43
N TRP A 408 -16.40 31.03 9.48
CA TRP A 408 -16.51 31.87 8.28
C TRP A 408 -17.77 31.56 7.48
N ILE A 409 -18.06 30.27 7.24
CA ILE A 409 -19.26 29.84 6.52
C ILE A 409 -20.51 30.37 7.22
N LYS A 410 -20.59 30.22 8.55
CA LYS A 410 -21.71 30.72 9.33
C LYS A 410 -21.84 32.24 9.28
N ASP A 411 -20.73 32.97 9.42
CA ASP A 411 -20.73 34.43 9.48
C ASP A 411 -21.06 35.07 8.12
N VAL A 412 -20.61 34.47 7.01
CA VAL A 412 -20.67 35.06 5.67
C VAL A 412 -21.82 34.51 4.83
N LEU A 413 -22.09 33.21 4.90
CA LEU A 413 -23.18 32.57 4.16
C LEU A 413 -24.46 32.43 4.98
N GLY A 414 -24.39 32.64 6.29
CA GLY A 414 -25.53 32.53 7.21
C GLY A 414 -25.82 31.08 7.62
N GLU A 415 -27.00 30.86 8.20
CA GLU A 415 -27.48 29.51 8.50
C GLU A 415 -27.83 28.77 7.21
N LEU A 416 -27.28 27.57 7.05
CA LEU A 416 -27.53 26.69 5.91
C LEU A 416 -28.39 25.51 6.38
N PRO A 417 -29.74 25.64 6.40
CA PRO A 417 -30.61 24.55 6.82
C PRO A 417 -30.40 23.33 5.91
N GLU A 418 -30.48 22.14 6.51
CA GLU A 418 -30.35 20.85 5.81
C GLU A 418 -29.04 20.71 5.02
N THR A 419 -27.98 21.43 5.41
CA THR A 419 -26.67 21.36 4.76
C THR A 419 -25.63 20.79 5.72
N ARG A 420 -24.95 19.73 5.30
CA ARG A 420 -23.80 19.14 5.99
C ARG A 420 -22.50 19.65 5.38
N LEU A 421 -21.55 20.03 6.24
CA LEU A 421 -20.19 20.34 5.84
C LEU A 421 -19.38 19.05 5.72
N VAL A 422 -18.86 18.78 4.53
CA VAL A 422 -18.01 17.62 4.25
C VAL A 422 -16.68 18.09 3.73
N VAL A 423 -15.59 17.63 4.32
CA VAL A 423 -14.25 17.91 3.78
C VAL A 423 -14.12 17.19 2.45
N ASP A 424 -13.96 17.95 1.37
CA ASP A 424 -13.75 17.44 0.03
C ASP A 424 -12.26 17.17 -0.22
N GLY A 425 -11.40 18.01 0.34
CA GLY A 425 -9.96 17.90 0.18
C GLY A 425 -9.22 18.66 1.28
N VAL A 426 -8.04 18.18 1.61
CA VAL A 426 -7.07 18.94 2.43
C VAL A 426 -5.67 18.67 1.92
N ALA A 427 -4.88 19.73 1.76
CA ALA A 427 -3.46 19.63 1.48
C ALA A 427 -2.68 20.48 2.49
N VAL A 428 -1.63 19.91 3.05
CA VAL A 428 -0.73 20.60 3.97
C VAL A 428 0.68 20.58 3.39
N HIS A 429 1.23 21.77 3.23
CA HIS A 429 2.55 22.03 2.69
C HIS A 429 3.42 22.69 3.76
N PRO A 430 4.01 21.89 4.68
CA PRO A 430 4.89 22.43 5.70
C PRO A 430 6.17 22.96 5.05
N ALA A 431 6.61 24.14 5.45
CA ALA A 431 7.88 24.74 5.01
C ALA A 431 8.90 24.77 6.15
N ARG A 432 8.45 25.02 7.38
CA ARG A 432 9.29 25.11 8.59
C ARG A 432 8.55 24.56 9.80
N ILE A 433 9.31 24.11 10.78
CA ILE A 433 8.75 23.75 12.10
C ILE A 433 8.22 25.01 12.78
N MET A 434 7.04 24.90 13.42
CA MET A 434 6.38 26.00 14.13
C MET A 434 6.70 25.92 15.63
N PRO A 435 7.47 26.87 16.19
CA PRO A 435 7.72 26.94 17.63
C PRO A 435 6.45 27.18 18.45
N VAL A 436 6.45 26.75 19.70
CA VAL A 436 5.40 27.13 20.67
C VAL A 436 5.64 28.54 21.23
N GLY A 437 4.63 29.11 21.88
CA GLY A 437 4.76 30.36 22.64
C GLY A 437 4.88 31.64 21.80
N VAL A 438 4.75 31.55 20.47
CA VAL A 438 4.76 32.71 19.57
C VAL A 438 3.45 32.80 18.78
N PRO A 439 2.95 34.01 18.48
CA PRO A 439 1.78 34.20 17.64
C PRO A 439 2.12 34.01 16.15
N TYR A 440 1.10 33.71 15.35
CA TYR A 440 1.22 33.55 13.90
C TYR A 440 0.19 34.39 13.15
N ASP A 441 0.61 35.00 12.05
CA ASP A 441 -0.31 35.63 11.11
C ASP A 441 -0.74 34.61 10.06
N ILE A 442 -2.02 34.70 9.67
CA ILE A 442 -2.68 33.80 8.73
C ILE A 442 -3.40 34.66 7.70
N THR A 443 -2.86 34.70 6.49
CA THR A 443 -3.57 35.25 5.34
C THR A 443 -4.49 34.17 4.78
N THR A 444 -5.79 34.46 4.75
CA THR A 444 -6.81 33.53 4.24
C THR A 444 -7.38 34.06 2.93
N THR A 445 -7.38 33.22 1.91
CA THR A 445 -8.13 33.47 0.67
C THR A 445 -9.18 32.38 0.51
N VAL A 446 -10.42 32.80 0.26
CA VAL A 446 -11.55 31.89 0.03
C VAL A 446 -11.89 31.93 -1.46
N HIS A 447 -12.05 30.77 -2.06
CA HIS A 447 -12.48 30.62 -3.45
C HIS A 447 -13.75 29.77 -3.50
N GLN A 448 -14.73 30.19 -4.31
CA GLN A 448 -15.86 29.36 -4.66
C GLN A 448 -15.49 28.54 -5.90
N LEU A 449 -15.23 27.24 -5.73
CA LEU A 449 -14.83 26.36 -6.82
C LEU A 449 -16.02 25.85 -7.63
N SER A 450 -17.18 25.73 -6.97
CA SER A 450 -18.47 25.37 -7.56
C SER A 450 -19.61 25.95 -6.72
N ASP A 451 -20.86 25.69 -7.12
CA ASP A 451 -22.05 26.08 -6.36
C ASP A 451 -22.09 25.51 -4.93
N ASN A 452 -21.33 24.44 -4.67
CA ASN A 452 -21.34 23.71 -3.41
C ASN A 452 -19.94 23.43 -2.84
N ILE A 453 -18.86 23.97 -3.40
CA ILE A 453 -17.50 23.75 -2.88
C ILE A 453 -16.80 25.09 -2.64
N LEU A 454 -16.34 25.26 -1.42
CA LEU A 454 -15.50 26.38 -0.99
C LEU A 454 -14.09 25.88 -0.72
N GLN A 455 -13.10 26.56 -1.28
CA GLN A 455 -11.69 26.33 -0.98
C GLN A 455 -11.17 27.47 -0.10
N PHE A 456 -10.54 27.09 1.01
CA PHE A 456 -9.84 27.99 1.90
C PHE A 456 -8.34 27.75 1.75
N VAL A 457 -7.61 28.80 1.37
CA VAL A 457 -6.15 28.80 1.28
C VAL A 457 -5.59 29.63 2.42
N TYR A 458 -4.85 28.98 3.31
CA TYR A 458 -4.23 29.59 4.49
C TYR A 458 -2.72 29.66 4.31
N ASP A 459 -2.17 30.86 4.38
CA ASP A 459 -0.72 31.09 4.43
C ASP A 459 -0.31 31.53 5.82
N VAL A 460 0.54 30.73 6.46
CA VAL A 460 0.94 30.93 7.87
C VAL A 460 2.37 31.49 7.94
N THR A 461 2.51 32.66 8.54
CA THR A 461 3.77 33.41 8.67
C THR A 461 4.04 33.83 10.11
N GLN A 462 5.28 34.23 10.39
CA GLN A 462 5.62 34.82 11.69
C GLN A 462 5.12 36.27 11.75
N VAL A 463 4.54 36.66 12.89
CA VAL A 463 4.10 38.06 13.11
C VAL A 463 5.27 39.04 12.98
N ASP A 464 6.41 38.72 13.59
CA ASP A 464 7.58 39.61 13.63
C ASP A 464 8.52 39.44 12.41
N ASP A 465 8.27 38.46 11.55
CA ASP A 465 9.02 38.20 10.31
C ASP A 465 8.08 37.60 9.25
N PRO A 466 7.32 38.44 8.50
CA PRO A 466 6.41 37.95 7.46
C PRO A 466 7.11 37.16 6.35
N GLY A 467 8.43 37.31 6.18
CA GLY A 467 9.24 36.50 5.27
C GLY A 467 9.43 35.05 5.73
N ALA A 468 9.27 34.77 7.02
CA ALA A 468 9.29 33.44 7.59
C ALA A 468 7.94 32.72 7.42
N ARG A 469 7.73 32.11 6.25
CA ARG A 469 6.59 31.22 5.99
C ARG A 469 6.78 29.86 6.66
N PHE A 470 5.81 29.43 7.45
CA PHE A 470 5.79 28.14 8.13
C PHE A 470 5.10 27.05 7.33
N GLY A 471 4.08 27.41 6.55
CA GLY A 471 3.42 26.48 5.66
C GLY A 471 2.21 27.07 4.96
N CYS A 472 1.60 26.24 4.13
CA CYS A 472 0.34 26.52 3.45
C CYS A 472 -0.62 25.36 3.69
N VAL A 473 -1.85 25.67 4.06
CA VAL A 473 -2.95 24.70 4.19
C VAL A 473 -4.02 25.07 3.18
N VAL A 474 -4.43 24.10 2.38
CA VAL A 474 -5.56 24.22 1.46
C VAL A 474 -6.64 23.28 1.95
N LEU A 475 -7.84 23.80 2.20
CA LEU A 475 -8.99 23.07 2.71
C LEU A 475 -10.19 23.30 1.80
N ASP A 476 -10.69 22.22 1.20
CA ASP A 476 -11.89 22.24 0.39
C ASP A 476 -13.05 21.68 1.20
N ILE A 477 -14.13 22.46 1.34
CA ILE A 477 -15.36 22.08 2.06
C ILE A 477 -16.52 22.05 1.07
N MET A 478 -17.16 20.89 0.97
CA MET A 478 -18.40 20.71 0.24
C MET A 478 -19.60 21.00 1.15
N LEU A 479 -20.50 21.85 0.68
CA LEU A 479 -21.82 22.15 1.21
C LEU A 479 -22.81 21.09 0.69
N GLN A 480 -22.93 19.96 1.38
CA GLN A 480 -23.78 18.87 0.96
C GLN A 480 -25.21 19.05 1.47
N ARG A 481 -26.18 19.19 0.56
CA ARG A 481 -27.61 19.17 0.92
C ARG A 481 -28.02 17.75 1.32
N LEU A 482 -28.74 17.63 2.43
CA LEU A 482 -29.24 16.37 2.99
C LEU A 482 -30.44 15.81 2.22
#